data_AF-A0A067QV75-F1
#
_entry.id   AF-A0A067QV75-F1
#
_cell.length_a   1.000
_cell.length_b   1.000
_cell.length_c   1.000
_cell.angle_alpha   90.00
_cell.angle_beta   90.00
_cell.angle_gamma   90.00
#
_symmetry.space_group_name_H-M   'P 1'
#
loop_
_entity.id
_entity.type
_entity.pdbx_description
1 polymer ?
#
loop_
_entity_poly.entity_id
_entity_poly.type
_entity_poly.pdbx_seq_one_letter_code
_entity_poly.pdbx_strand_id
1 'polypeptide(L)'
;RKEQRRRRIWMKDYLKKRNFGILKDLEVDEEVLFRNFTRMPRPNFNTLLEIVAPKIAKRNTHFREAIPVAIKLAITLRFLATGDSFASL
;
A
#
# COMPACT_ATOMS: atom_id res chain seq x y z
N ARG A 1 35.66 -8.68 28.00
CA ARG A 1 34.37 -8.91 27.30
C ARG A 1 34.11 -7.72 26.39
N LYS A 2 34.03 -7.88 25.07
CA LYS A 2 33.65 -6.77 24.17
C LYS A 2 32.15 -6.49 24.36
N GLU A 3 31.78 -5.27 24.72
CA GLU A 3 30.38 -4.86 24.72
C GLU A 3 29.80 -4.99 23.31
N GLN A 4 28.76 -5.80 23.18
CA GLN A 4 28.05 -5.90 21.91
C GLN A 4 27.29 -4.61 21.66
N ARG A 5 27.67 -3.86 20.62
CA ARG A 5 26.90 -2.71 20.14
C ARG A 5 25.48 -3.17 19.81
N ARG A 6 24.48 -2.45 20.34
CA ARG A 6 23.08 -2.64 19.98
C ARG A 6 22.93 -2.50 18.47
N ARG A 7 22.51 -3.57 17.80
CA ARG A 7 22.28 -3.57 16.35
C ARG A 7 21.17 -2.58 16.02
N ARG A 8 21.36 -1.77 14.97
CA ARG A 8 20.33 -0.86 14.47
C ARG A 8 19.15 -1.69 13.97
N ILE A 9 17.99 -1.50 14.58
CA ILE A 9 16.76 -2.20 14.19
C ILE A 9 16.22 -1.55 12.90
N TRP A 10 16.07 -2.34 11.84
CA TRP A 10 15.54 -1.86 10.55
C TRP A 10 14.05 -1.49 10.62
N MET A 11 13.28 -2.14 11.49
CA MET A 11 11.85 -1.93 11.64
C MET A 11 11.40 -2.23 13.07
N LYS A 12 10.64 -1.31 13.67
CA LYS A 12 10.10 -1.47 15.03
C LYS A 12 9.07 -2.62 15.06
N ASP A 13 8.99 -3.34 16.17
CA ASP A 13 8.19 -4.57 16.27
C ASP A 13 6.70 -4.37 15.99
N TYR A 14 6.11 -3.25 16.44
CA TYR A 14 4.69 -2.96 16.18
C TYR A 14 4.39 -2.73 14.68
N LEU A 15 5.40 -2.40 13.87
CA LEU A 15 5.26 -2.24 12.41
C LEU A 15 5.42 -3.56 11.65
N LYS A 16 5.77 -4.66 12.33
CA LYS A 16 5.89 -6.00 11.71
C LYS A 16 4.54 -6.51 11.24
N LYS A 17 3.46 -6.20 11.96
CA LYS A 17 2.10 -6.57 11.58
C LYS A 17 1.57 -5.55 10.58
N ARG A 18 1.46 -5.95 9.31
CA ARG A 18 0.73 -5.19 8.30
C ARG A 18 -0.70 -5.68 8.23
N ASN A 19 -1.65 -4.80 8.50
CA ASN A 19 -3.04 -5.03 8.14
C ASN A 19 -3.32 -4.29 6.83
N PHE A 20 -3.63 -5.04 5.79
CA PHE A 20 -4.06 -4.50 4.50
C PHE A 20 -5.58 -4.26 4.47
N GLY A 21 -6.15 -3.81 5.59
CA GLY A 21 -7.60 -3.66 5.78
C GLY A 21 -8.29 -2.87 4.68
N ILE A 22 -7.59 -1.88 4.10
CA ILE A 22 -8.05 -1.11 2.95
C ILE A 22 -8.50 -2.00 1.78
N LEU A 23 -7.83 -3.14 1.51
CA LEU A 23 -8.31 -4.05 0.46
C LEU A 23 -9.66 -4.66 0.79
N LYS A 24 -9.87 -5.05 2.06
CA LYS A 24 -11.15 -5.59 2.49
C LYS A 24 -12.24 -4.53 2.37
N ASP A 25 -11.94 -3.31 2.79
CA ASP A 25 -12.88 -2.18 2.69
C ASP A 25 -13.19 -1.81 1.23
N LEU A 26 -12.25 -2.02 0.31
CA LEU A 26 -12.43 -1.83 -1.13
C LEU A 26 -13.05 -3.04 -1.83
N GLU A 27 -12.96 -4.25 -1.26
CA GLU A 27 -13.57 -5.47 -1.80
C GLU A 27 -15.05 -5.58 -1.46
N VAL A 28 -15.49 -5.02 -0.32
CA VAL A 28 -16.91 -4.91 0.02
C VAL A 28 -17.60 -4.05 -1.06
N ASP A 29 -18.59 -4.64 -1.72
CA ASP A 29 -19.13 -4.36 -3.06
C ASP A 29 -19.78 -2.97 -3.31
N GLU A 30 -19.41 -1.92 -2.55
CA GLU A 30 -19.86 -0.57 -2.83
C GLU A 30 -18.92 0.10 -3.86
N GLU A 31 -19.28 0.00 -5.14
CA GLU A 31 -18.63 0.75 -6.25
C GLU A 31 -18.49 2.24 -5.90
N VAL A 32 -19.45 2.79 -5.16
CA VAL A 32 -19.45 4.17 -4.67
C VAL A 32 -18.29 4.42 -3.71
N LEU A 33 -18.03 3.55 -2.73
CA LEU A 33 -16.90 3.70 -1.81
C LEU A 33 -15.57 3.57 -2.53
N PHE A 34 -15.44 2.59 -3.42
CA PHE A 34 -14.24 2.40 -4.23
C PHE A 34 -13.94 3.65 -5.06
N ARG A 35 -14.95 4.15 -5.78
CA ARG A 35 -14.82 5.34 -6.61
C ARG A 35 -14.57 6.58 -5.78
N ASN A 36 -15.17 6.72 -4.61
CA ASN A 36 -14.90 7.86 -3.71
C ASN A 36 -13.48 7.84 -3.16
N PHE A 37 -12.96 6.64 -2.87
CA PHE A 37 -11.61 6.47 -2.34
C PHE A 37 -10.54 6.71 -3.40
N THR A 38 -10.64 6.05 -4.55
CA THR A 38 -9.64 6.11 -5.63
C THR A 38 -9.86 7.26 -6.61
N ARG A 39 -11.04 7.88 -6.59
CA ARG A 39 -11.54 8.83 -7.61
C ARG A 39 -11.56 8.25 -9.03
N MET A 40 -11.59 6.91 -9.14
CA MET A 40 -11.56 6.17 -10.39
C MET A 40 -12.57 5.02 -10.36
N PRO A 41 -13.32 4.74 -11.44
CA PRO A 41 -14.18 3.56 -11.50
C PRO A 41 -13.33 2.27 -11.59
N ARG A 42 -13.85 1.16 -11.05
CA ARG A 42 -13.09 -0.12 -10.99
C ARG A 42 -12.54 -0.61 -12.34
N PRO A 43 -13.27 -0.55 -13.47
CA PRO A 43 -12.75 -1.02 -14.75
C PRO A 43 -11.47 -0.29 -15.16
N ASN A 44 -11.44 1.04 -15.02
CA ASN A 44 -10.26 1.84 -15.35
C ASN A 44 -9.11 1.55 -14.40
N PHE A 45 -9.42 1.35 -13.11
CA PHE A 45 -8.43 0.97 -12.12
C PHE A 45 -7.77 -0.36 -12.47
N ASN A 46 -8.54 -1.38 -12.86
CA ASN A 46 -8.03 -2.70 -13.21
C ASN A 46 -7.14 -2.63 -14.46
N THR A 47 -7.57 -1.92 -15.51
CA THR A 47 -6.76 -1.69 -16.71
C THR A 47 -5.44 -0.99 -16.37
N LEU A 48 -5.49 0.05 -15.53
CA LEU A 48 -4.27 0.75 -15.10
C LEU A 48 -3.38 -0.15 -14.24
N LEU A 49 -3.98 -0.97 -13.38
CA LEU A 49 -3.27 -1.92 -12.54
C LEU A 49 -2.50 -2.92 -13.38
N GLU A 50 -3.06 -3.47 -14.45
CA GLU A 50 -2.37 -4.39 -15.36
C GLU A 50 -1.13 -3.75 -16.00
N ILE A 51 -1.25 -2.48 -16.42
CA ILE A 51 -0.15 -1.73 -17.07
C ILE A 51 0.97 -1.42 -16.07
N VAL A 52 0.61 -1.04 -14.83
CA VAL A 52 1.55 -0.52 -13.84
C VAL A 52 2.11 -1.63 -12.94
N ALA A 53 1.38 -2.72 -12.74
CA ALA A 53 1.78 -3.87 -11.92
C ALA A 53 3.22 -4.34 -12.16
N PRO A 54 3.67 -4.61 -13.41
CA PRO A 54 5.04 -5.07 -13.64
C PRO A 54 6.10 -4.03 -13.22
N LYS A 55 5.76 -2.75 -13.19
CA LYS A 55 6.69 -1.65 -12.85
C LYS A 55 6.80 -1.41 -11.34
N ILE A 56 5.73 -1.66 -10.58
CA ILE A 56 5.67 -1.33 -9.14
C ILE A 56 5.63 -2.56 -8.22
N ALA A 57 5.52 -3.76 -8.77
CA ALA A 57 5.61 -5.01 -8.03
C ALA A 57 6.96 -5.09 -7.28
N LYS A 58 6.90 -5.57 -6.04
CA LYS A 58 8.09 -5.84 -5.21
C LYS A 58 8.03 -7.27 -4.73
N ARG A 59 9.19 -7.89 -4.54
CA ARG A 59 9.30 -9.24 -3.99
C ARG A 59 9.21 -9.22 -2.48
N ASN A 60 8.63 -10.27 -1.91
CA ASN A 60 8.71 -10.53 -0.49
C ASN A 60 10.17 -10.79 -0.10
N THR A 61 10.53 -10.42 1.13
CA THR A 61 11.86 -10.65 1.71
C THR A 61 11.70 -11.37 3.03
N HIS A 62 12.78 -11.98 3.54
CA HIS A 62 12.77 -12.59 4.88
C HIS A 62 12.41 -11.62 6.00
N PHE A 63 12.58 -10.32 5.79
CA PHE A 63 12.28 -9.29 6.78
C PHE A 63 10.85 -8.74 6.67
N ARG A 64 10.22 -8.82 5.49
CA ARG A 64 8.94 -8.18 5.23
C ARG A 64 8.27 -8.68 3.95
N GLU A 65 6.96 -8.83 4.02
CA GLU A 65 6.08 -8.94 2.85
C GLU A 65 5.98 -7.61 2.10
N ALA A 66 5.96 -7.69 0.77
CA ALA A 66 5.72 -6.56 -0.12
C ALA A 66 4.28 -6.03 0.06
N ILE A 67 4.07 -4.74 -0.17
CA ILE A 67 2.71 -4.20 -0.27
C ILE A 67 2.11 -4.73 -1.58
N PRO A 68 0.89 -5.30 -1.55
CA PRO A 68 0.15 -5.64 -2.76
C PRO A 68 0.08 -4.48 -3.74
N VAL A 69 0.18 -4.78 -5.04
CA VAL A 69 0.22 -3.77 -6.11
C VAL A 69 -1.07 -2.93 -6.11
N ALA A 70 -2.23 -3.57 -5.97
CA ALA A 70 -3.53 -2.90 -5.93
C ALA A 70 -3.58 -1.82 -4.82
N ILE A 71 -3.09 -2.12 -3.62
CA ILE A 71 -3.05 -1.16 -2.52
C ILE A 71 -2.15 0.02 -2.85
N LYS A 72 -0.96 -0.24 -3.39
CA LYS A 72 -0.04 0.83 -3.77
C LYS A 72 -0.74 1.78 -4.74
N LEU A 73 -1.37 1.24 -5.77
CA LEU A 73 -2.08 2.04 -6.77
C LEU A 73 -3.25 2.80 -6.13
N ALA A 74 -4.07 2.15 -5.30
CA ALA A 74 -5.22 2.78 -4.65
C ALA A 74 -4.82 3.96 -3.74
N ILE A 75 -3.78 3.78 -2.92
CA ILE A 75 -3.26 4.86 -2.05
C ILE A 75 -2.66 5.99 -2.90
N THR A 76 -1.90 5.66 -3.94
CA THR A 76 -1.33 6.66 -4.84
C THR A 76 -2.42 7.47 -5.53
N LEU A 77 -3.47 6.83 -6.05
CA LEU A 77 -4.59 7.53 -6.68
C LEU A 77 -5.33 8.41 -5.68
N ARG A 78 -5.59 7.92 -4.46
CA ARG A 78 -6.18 8.73 -3.39
C ARG A 78 -5.34 9.99 -3.14
N PHE A 79 -4.04 9.82 -2.91
CA PHE A 79 -3.10 10.92 -2.67
C PHE A 79 -3.08 11.94 -3.80
N LEU A 80 -2.98 11.46 -5.06
CA LEU A 80 -2.98 12.33 -6.23
C LEU A 80 -4.30 13.09 -6.40
N ALA A 81 -5.42 12.45 -6.09
CA ALA A 81 -6.73 13.06 -6.28
C ALA A 81 -7.13 14.02 -5.15
N THR A 82 -6.63 13.83 -3.92
CA THR A 82 -6.87 14.75 -2.81
C THR A 82 -5.92 15.94 -2.78
N GLY A 83 -4.80 15.88 -3.53
CA GLY A 83 -3.74 16.91 -3.44
C GLY A 83 -3.11 16.97 -2.05
N ASP A 84 -3.11 15.83 -1.35
CA ASP A 84 -2.65 15.76 0.04
C ASP A 84 -1.13 15.90 0.12
N SER A 85 -0.61 16.18 1.32
CA SER A 85 0.83 16.20 1.56
C SER A 85 1.32 14.87 2.10
N PHE A 86 2.61 14.56 1.94
CA PHE A 86 3.20 13.37 2.58
C PHE A 86 3.21 13.46 4.11
N ALA A 87 3.06 14.66 4.69
CA ALA A 87 3.03 14.85 6.13
C ALA A 87 1.69 14.44 6.76
N SER A 88 0.62 14.39 5.96
CA SER A 88 -0.75 14.06 6.37
C SER A 88 -1.15 12.61 6.07
N LEU A 89 -0.26 11.83 5.46
CA LEU A 89 -0.43 10.41 5.11
C LEU A 89 0.20 9.47 6.15
#